data_AF-A0A448YZ63-F1
#
_entry.id   AF-A0A448YZ63-F1
#
_cell.length_a   1.000
_cell.length_b   1.000
_cell.length_c   1.000
_cell.angle_alpha   90.00
_cell.angle_beta   90.00
_cell.angle_gamma   90.00
#
_symmetry.space_group_name_H-M   'P 1'
#
loop_
_entity.id
_entity.type
_entity.pdbx_description
1 polymer ?
#
loop_
_entity_poly.entity_id
_entity_poly.type
_entity_poly.pdbx_seq_one_letter_code
_entity_poly.pdbx_strand_id
1 'polypeptide(L)'
;MKLAGLILLCCLLMQGGHGYNIIRKNTVPTTKDTASSEKDTASATSRRNLLRSAAALSAGALLGIANAEIAVADDDVDTPLYFGVGCFWHIQHEFVVQGEKGILGRGPHQFTSAAGYAGGKSTDKEGRVCYHNFSGVADYGKLGHGEVVGMNIPQSKIGDFSELYFSLYNPKTKDRVDPMDRGAEYRSLIGLPGGMKHTSYPLVESAAEKAGFKLVEGKGNDPDTLGKQIVYVYDSTKFPFYQGEVYHQYHNDFQSPAYGKEYNNLVEVALEDGRIKGTGCPDRW
;
A
#
# COMPACT_ATOMS: atom_id res chain seq x y z
N MET A 1 -28.81 -53.79 -5.40
CA MET A 1 -30.18 -53.33 -5.71
C MET A 1 -30.24 -51.86 -5.29
N LYS A 2 -30.12 -50.87 -6.20
CA LYS A 2 -31.22 -50.20 -6.95
C LYS A 2 -32.32 -49.74 -5.96
N LEU A 3 -32.59 -48.47 -5.66
CA LEU A 3 -32.89 -47.27 -6.48
C LEU A 3 -32.66 -45.98 -5.61
N ALA A 4 -32.06 -44.89 -6.13
CA ALA A 4 -32.73 -43.65 -6.63
C ALA A 4 -33.57 -42.90 -5.56
N GLY A 5 -33.49 -41.60 -5.31
CA GLY A 5 -32.94 -40.45 -6.04
C GLY A 5 -33.90 -39.28 -5.79
N LEU A 6 -33.44 -38.16 -5.22
CA LEU A 6 -34.23 -36.92 -5.16
C LEU A 6 -33.31 -35.74 -5.45
N ILE A 7 -33.37 -35.31 -6.71
CA ILE A 7 -32.76 -34.10 -7.25
C ILE A 7 -33.80 -33.00 -7.07
N LEU A 8 -33.49 -31.95 -6.31
CA LEU A 8 -34.25 -30.70 -6.34
C LEU A 8 -33.49 -29.69 -7.19
N LEU A 9 -33.95 -29.60 -8.42
CA LEU A 9 -33.60 -28.62 -9.44
C LEU A 9 -34.39 -27.34 -9.15
N CYS A 10 -33.73 -26.22 -8.86
CA CYS A 10 -34.38 -24.91 -8.86
C CYS A 10 -33.94 -24.17 -10.12
N CYS A 11 -34.89 -24.01 -11.04
CA CYS A 11 -34.72 -23.39 -12.34
C CYS A 11 -34.45 -21.88 -12.27
N LEU A 12 -33.60 -21.45 -13.19
CA LEU A 12 -33.59 -20.14 -13.85
C LEU A 12 -34.99 -19.65 -14.26
N LEU A 13 -35.08 -18.32 -14.48
CA LEU A 13 -35.86 -17.53 -15.47
C LEU A 13 -36.30 -16.21 -14.77
N MET A 14 -36.21 -14.97 -15.27
CA MET A 14 -36.01 -14.33 -16.57
C MET A 14 -35.51 -12.87 -16.29
N GLN A 15 -34.50 -12.33 -16.98
CA GLN A 15 -34.57 -11.47 -18.19
C GLN A 15 -35.45 -10.20 -18.13
N GLY A 16 -34.80 -9.06 -18.46
CA GLY A 16 -35.38 -7.80 -18.94
C GLY A 16 -34.77 -6.59 -18.21
N GLY A 17 -34.11 -5.60 -18.83
CA GLY A 17 -33.88 -5.26 -20.23
C GLY A 17 -33.78 -3.72 -20.34
N HIS A 18 -32.86 -3.24 -21.20
CA HIS A 18 -32.80 -1.89 -21.82
C HIS A 18 -32.64 -0.69 -20.86
N GLY A 19 -31.72 0.26 -21.04
CA GLY A 19 -30.90 0.65 -22.18
C GLY A 19 -30.67 2.14 -22.03
N TYR A 20 -29.45 2.58 -21.74
CA TYR A 20 -29.11 4.01 -21.74
C TYR A 20 -28.05 4.29 -22.80
N ASN A 21 -28.52 4.93 -23.87
CA ASN A 21 -27.71 5.59 -24.89
C ASN A 21 -26.97 6.76 -24.24
N ILE A 22 -25.63 6.75 -24.30
CA ILE A 22 -24.83 7.96 -24.10
C ILE A 22 -24.49 8.53 -25.47
N ILE A 23 -25.20 9.61 -25.82
CA ILE A 23 -24.89 10.46 -26.97
C ILE A 23 -23.67 11.31 -26.62
N ARG A 24 -22.60 11.14 -27.41
CA ARG A 24 -21.50 12.11 -27.54
C ARG A 24 -22.06 13.42 -28.09
N LYS A 25 -21.75 14.55 -27.44
CA LYS A 25 -21.57 15.83 -28.12
C LYS A 25 -20.34 16.55 -27.56
N ASN A 26 -19.31 16.60 -28.41
CA ASN A 26 -18.25 17.60 -28.36
C ASN A 26 -18.86 18.99 -28.50
N THR A 27 -18.48 19.93 -27.65
CA THR A 27 -18.54 21.36 -28.02
C THR A 27 -17.40 22.11 -27.33
N VAL A 28 -16.40 22.43 -28.13
CA VAL A 28 -15.37 23.42 -27.86
C VAL A 28 -15.98 24.81 -28.07
N PRO A 29 -15.72 25.80 -27.21
CA PRO A 29 -15.77 27.20 -27.60
C PRO A 29 -14.35 27.73 -27.79
N THR A 30 -14.01 27.93 -29.05
CA THR A 30 -12.96 28.82 -29.54
C THR A 30 -13.35 30.28 -29.31
N THR A 31 -12.47 31.06 -28.71
CA THR A 31 -12.36 32.51 -28.97
C THR A 31 -10.90 32.88 -29.21
N LYS A 32 -10.57 33.07 -30.50
CA LYS A 32 -9.65 34.12 -30.97
C LYS A 32 -10.46 35.44 -30.98
N ASP A 33 -9.97 36.67 -31.00
CA ASP A 33 -8.72 37.36 -31.33
C ASP A 33 -8.63 38.57 -30.34
N THR A 34 -7.55 39.31 -30.10
CA THR A 34 -6.86 40.18 -31.07
C THR A 34 -5.63 40.80 -30.40
N ALA A 35 -4.59 40.96 -31.20
CA ALA A 35 -3.27 41.49 -30.89
C ALA A 35 -3.17 43.03 -30.86
N SER A 36 -2.16 43.54 -30.17
CA SER A 36 -1.28 44.66 -30.58
C SER A 36 -0.07 44.68 -29.62
N SER A 37 1.12 44.19 -30.00
CA SER A 37 2.20 44.88 -30.72
C SER A 37 2.76 46.13 -30.00
N GLU A 38 3.98 46.01 -29.47
CA GLU A 38 5.14 46.90 -29.71
C GLU A 38 6.36 46.28 -28.98
N LYS A 39 7.34 45.72 -29.72
CA LYS A 39 8.61 46.31 -30.20
C LYS A 39 9.63 46.61 -29.09
N ASP A 40 10.67 45.77 -29.06
CA ASP A 40 12.08 46.10 -29.35
C ASP A 40 12.83 46.43 -28.03
N THR A 41 13.83 45.68 -27.60
CA THR A 41 15.18 45.70 -28.18
C THR A 41 16.08 44.69 -27.46
N ALA A 42 17.02 44.13 -28.21
CA ALA A 42 18.09 43.27 -27.75
C ALA A 42 19.08 43.98 -26.80
N SER A 43 19.71 43.22 -25.89
CA SER A 43 21.17 43.27 -25.73
C SER A 43 21.67 42.13 -24.85
N ALA A 44 22.61 41.35 -25.39
CA ALA A 44 23.40 40.37 -24.67
C ALA A 44 24.76 40.97 -24.32
N THR A 45 25.15 40.89 -23.05
CA THR A 45 26.51 41.17 -22.54
C THR A 45 26.71 40.29 -21.31
N SER A 46 27.39 39.14 -21.35
CA SER A 46 28.83 38.88 -21.48
C SER A 46 29.71 39.52 -20.40
N ARG A 47 30.46 38.64 -19.72
CA ARG A 47 31.73 38.83 -18.99
C ARG A 47 31.70 39.28 -17.52
N ARG A 48 31.89 38.25 -16.67
CA ARG A 48 33.00 38.12 -15.71
C ARG A 48 33.76 39.43 -15.42
N ASN A 49 33.57 39.93 -14.20
CA ASN A 49 34.56 40.67 -13.41
C ASN A 49 34.34 40.21 -11.95
N LEU A 50 35.20 39.39 -11.35
CA LEU A 50 36.55 39.69 -10.87
C LEU A 50 36.52 40.69 -9.70
N LEU A 51 36.31 40.16 -8.49
CA LEU A 51 36.71 40.82 -7.25
C LEU A 51 37.56 39.85 -6.43
N ARG A 52 38.87 40.03 -6.57
CA ARG A 52 39.88 39.71 -5.55
C ARG A 52 40.11 41.00 -4.76
N SER A 53 40.05 40.93 -3.44
CA SER A 53 40.81 41.72 -2.45
C SER A 53 40.44 41.13 -1.08
N ALA A 54 41.32 40.39 -0.42
CA ALA A 54 42.53 40.80 0.31
C ALA A 54 42.25 40.71 1.81
N ALA A 55 43.18 40.05 2.51
CA ALA A 55 43.08 39.62 3.89
C ALA A 55 43.07 40.78 4.90
N ALA A 56 42.40 40.57 6.03
CA ALA A 56 42.74 41.20 7.30
C ALA A 56 42.66 40.15 8.41
N LEU A 57 43.82 39.90 9.03
CA LEU A 57 43.99 39.15 10.26
C LEU A 57 43.30 39.89 11.40
N SER A 58 42.50 39.17 12.20
CA SER A 58 42.19 39.59 13.56
C SER A 58 42.15 38.34 14.43
N ALA A 59 43.20 38.17 15.23
CA ALA A 59 43.25 37.21 16.31
C ALA A 59 42.27 37.63 17.40
N GLY A 60 41.27 36.79 17.64
CA GLY A 60 40.31 36.91 18.74
C GLY A 60 39.83 35.53 19.12
N ALA A 61 40.66 34.81 19.89
CA ALA A 61 40.31 33.50 20.41
C ALA A 61 39.30 33.66 21.56
N LEU A 62 38.01 33.72 21.22
CA LEU A 62 36.94 33.38 22.15
C LEU A 62 36.76 31.86 22.10
N LEU A 63 37.09 31.20 23.20
CA LEU A 63 36.75 29.80 23.47
C LEU A 63 35.23 29.69 23.63
N GLY A 64 34.51 29.74 22.52
CA GLY A 64 33.16 29.23 22.42
C GLY A 64 33.25 27.72 22.33
N ILE A 65 32.81 27.02 23.36
CA ILE A 65 32.49 25.59 23.27
C ILE A 65 31.27 25.52 22.35
N ALA A 66 31.51 25.49 21.06
CA ALA A 66 30.50 25.09 20.11
C ALA A 66 30.25 23.61 20.41
N ASN A 67 29.14 23.33 21.09
CA ASN A 67 28.48 22.04 20.94
C ASN A 67 28.18 21.92 19.45
N ALA A 68 29.09 21.28 18.72
CA ALA A 68 28.75 20.68 17.45
C ALA A 68 27.74 19.59 17.80
N GLU A 69 26.46 19.96 17.82
CA GLU A 69 25.42 19.00 17.51
C GLU A 69 25.80 18.43 16.16
N ILE A 70 26.33 17.20 16.18
CA ILE A 70 26.46 16.41 14.98
C ILE A 70 25.01 16.19 14.53
N ALA A 71 24.54 17.06 13.65
CA ALA A 71 23.37 16.81 12.83
C ALA A 71 23.75 15.63 11.94
N VAL A 72 23.62 14.42 12.47
CA VAL A 72 23.46 13.24 11.64
C VAL A 72 22.10 13.45 11.00
N ALA A 73 22.12 13.95 9.76
CA ALA A 73 21.02 13.71 8.86
C ALA A 73 20.98 12.18 8.70
N ASP A 74 20.23 11.52 9.58
CA ASP A 74 19.72 10.20 9.31
C ASP A 74 18.75 10.44 8.17
N ASP A 75 19.21 10.23 6.93
CA ASP A 75 18.33 10.20 5.79
C ASP A 75 17.35 9.06 6.08
N ASP A 76 16.17 9.41 6.60
CA ASP A 76 15.15 8.47 7.06
C ASP A 76 14.66 7.66 5.85
N VAL A 77 15.33 6.54 5.61
CA VAL A 77 15.16 5.77 4.38
C VAL A 77 13.78 5.13 4.36
N ASP A 78 13.05 5.37 3.29
CA ASP A 78 11.81 4.66 2.99
C ASP A 78 12.08 3.15 2.88
N THR A 79 11.47 2.38 3.77
CA THR A 79 11.61 0.93 3.89
C THR A 79 10.40 0.23 3.26
N PRO A 80 10.59 -0.65 2.27
CA PRO A 80 9.50 -1.44 1.70
C PRO A 80 9.09 -2.55 2.67
N LEU A 81 7.81 -2.59 3.02
CA LEU A 81 7.25 -3.56 3.95
C LEU A 81 5.79 -3.87 3.59
N TYR A 82 5.18 -4.83 4.28
CA TYR A 82 3.75 -5.11 4.13
C TYR A 82 3.09 -5.55 5.43
N PHE A 83 1.77 -5.35 5.53
CA PHE A 83 0.94 -5.72 6.68
C PHE A 83 -0.32 -6.46 6.22
N GLY A 84 -0.74 -7.52 6.94
CA GLY A 84 -1.97 -8.28 6.71
C GLY A 84 -2.70 -8.62 7.99
N VAL A 85 -4.02 -8.46 8.01
CA VAL A 85 -4.94 -8.72 9.14
C VAL A 85 -6.38 -8.94 8.62
N GLY A 86 -6.55 -9.91 7.74
CA GLY A 86 -7.84 -10.13 7.04
C GLY A 86 -7.92 -9.38 5.71
N CYS A 87 -9.14 -8.99 5.33
CA CYS A 87 -9.42 -8.37 4.04
C CYS A 87 -8.58 -7.11 3.79
N PHE A 88 -7.77 -7.13 2.73
CA PHE A 88 -6.87 -6.02 2.40
C PHE A 88 -7.55 -4.70 2.00
N TRP A 89 -8.86 -4.69 1.69
CA TRP A 89 -9.58 -3.47 1.30
C TRP A 89 -9.75 -2.55 2.50
N HIS A 90 -10.18 -3.14 3.62
CA HIS A 90 -10.26 -2.43 4.89
C HIS A 90 -8.89 -1.92 5.31
N ILE A 91 -7.88 -2.79 5.24
CA ILE A 91 -6.53 -2.46 5.68
C ILE A 91 -5.92 -1.35 4.81
N GLN A 92 -6.12 -1.38 3.50
CA GLN A 92 -5.60 -0.34 2.60
C GLN A 92 -6.25 1.01 2.90
N HIS A 93 -7.55 1.05 3.18
CA HIS A 93 -8.23 2.26 3.57
C HIS A 93 -7.63 2.85 4.86
N GLU A 94 -7.48 2.05 5.90
CA GLU A 94 -6.96 2.53 7.19
C GLU A 94 -5.51 3.00 7.08
N PHE A 95 -4.66 2.32 6.30
CA PHE A 95 -3.29 2.78 6.07
C PHE A 95 -3.22 4.06 5.23
N VAL A 96 -4.10 4.27 4.25
CA VAL A 96 -4.14 5.53 3.50
C VAL A 96 -4.59 6.69 4.40
N VAL A 97 -5.69 6.50 5.14
CA VAL A 97 -6.32 7.57 5.92
C VAL A 97 -5.55 7.88 7.20
N GLN A 98 -5.26 6.87 8.02
CA GLN A 98 -4.59 7.05 9.31
C GLN A 98 -3.07 7.06 9.16
N GLY A 99 -2.54 6.18 8.32
CA GLY A 99 -1.09 6.04 8.13
C GLY A 99 -0.50 7.14 7.26
N GLU A 100 -0.73 7.08 5.96
CA GLU A 100 -0.06 7.96 5.01
C GLU A 100 -0.54 9.40 5.13
N LYS A 101 -1.84 9.65 5.23
CA LYS A 101 -2.37 11.00 5.44
C LYS A 101 -2.19 11.47 6.89
N GLY A 102 -2.54 10.63 7.86
CA GLY A 102 -2.54 11.02 9.28
C GLY A 102 -1.14 11.10 9.90
N ILE A 103 -0.35 10.03 9.82
CA ILE A 103 0.99 9.94 10.45
C ILE A 103 2.05 10.61 9.58
N LEU A 104 2.02 10.41 8.26
CA LEU A 104 3.07 10.92 7.34
C LEU A 104 2.73 12.26 6.69
N GLY A 105 1.47 12.70 6.70
CA GLY A 105 1.04 13.92 6.01
C GLY A 105 1.15 13.84 4.48
N ARG A 106 1.22 12.63 3.89
CA ARG A 106 1.29 12.42 2.44
C ARG A 106 -0.02 12.86 1.77
N GLY A 107 0.11 13.37 0.54
CA GLY A 107 -1.02 13.62 -0.36
C GLY A 107 -1.28 12.47 -1.33
N PRO A 108 -2.37 12.54 -2.12
CA PRO A 108 -2.78 11.50 -3.07
C PRO A 108 -1.69 10.98 -4.02
N HIS A 109 -0.82 11.85 -4.52
CA HIS A 109 0.29 11.49 -5.42
C HIS A 109 1.53 10.92 -4.70
N GLN A 110 1.53 10.92 -3.37
CA GLN A 110 2.63 10.44 -2.54
C GLN A 110 2.30 9.14 -1.81
N PHE A 111 1.03 8.71 -1.84
CA PHE A 111 0.61 7.45 -1.24
C PHE A 111 1.32 6.26 -1.88
N THR A 112 1.72 5.30 -1.06
CA THR A 112 2.47 4.11 -1.45
C THR A 112 1.70 2.82 -1.16
N SER A 113 0.56 2.92 -0.46
CA SER A 113 -0.28 1.78 -0.08
C SER A 113 -0.87 1.05 -1.29
N ALA A 114 -0.53 -0.23 -1.46
CA ALA A 114 -1.09 -1.09 -2.49
C ALA A 114 -1.58 -2.41 -1.91
N ALA A 115 -2.83 -2.79 -2.21
CA ALA A 115 -3.38 -4.10 -1.87
C ALA A 115 -2.67 -5.19 -2.69
N GLY A 116 -2.45 -6.36 -2.10
CA GLY A 116 -1.82 -7.48 -2.78
C GLY A 116 -1.60 -8.70 -1.90
N TYR A 117 -0.61 -9.51 -2.27
CA TYR A 117 -0.40 -10.85 -1.74
C TYR A 117 1.04 -11.04 -1.29
N ALA A 118 1.26 -11.68 -0.14
CA ALA A 118 2.60 -12.00 0.34
C ALA A 118 2.62 -13.19 1.30
N GLY A 119 3.81 -13.58 1.76
CA GLY A 119 3.98 -14.65 2.76
C GLY A 119 3.78 -16.06 2.23
N GLY A 120 3.59 -16.26 0.92
CA GLY A 120 3.64 -17.54 0.24
C GLY A 120 5.00 -17.83 -0.38
N LYS A 121 5.21 -19.08 -0.84
CA LYS A 121 6.52 -19.55 -1.36
C LYS A 121 6.66 -19.57 -2.87
N SER A 122 5.57 -19.34 -3.60
CA SER A 122 5.52 -19.63 -5.03
C SER A 122 4.75 -18.59 -5.81
N THR A 123 5.12 -18.46 -7.08
CA THR A 123 4.35 -17.82 -8.13
C THR A 123 3.98 -18.87 -9.17
N ASP A 124 3.19 -18.51 -10.18
CA ASP A 124 3.17 -19.30 -11.40
C ASP A 124 4.48 -19.14 -12.21
N LYS A 125 4.52 -19.77 -13.39
CA LYS A 125 5.67 -19.74 -14.31
C LYS A 125 5.91 -18.37 -14.94
N GLU A 126 4.92 -17.49 -14.92
CA GLU A 126 5.02 -16.09 -15.37
C GLU A 126 5.39 -15.13 -14.22
N GLY A 127 5.54 -15.62 -12.99
CA GLY A 127 5.83 -14.78 -11.82
C GLY A 127 4.59 -14.12 -11.21
N ARG A 128 3.39 -14.58 -11.57
CA ARG A 128 2.11 -14.00 -11.10
C ARG A 128 1.64 -14.60 -9.80
N VAL A 129 0.87 -13.79 -9.08
CA VAL A 129 0.04 -14.15 -7.93
C VAL A 129 -1.27 -13.40 -8.12
N CYS A 130 -2.37 -14.12 -8.27
CA CYS A 130 -3.66 -13.59 -8.71
C CYS A 130 -4.73 -13.87 -7.68
N TYR A 131 -5.73 -12.99 -7.62
CA TYR A 131 -6.94 -13.23 -6.87
C TYR A 131 -7.66 -14.50 -7.35
N HIS A 132 -8.59 -14.97 -6.53
CA HIS A 132 -9.49 -16.06 -6.88
C HIS A 132 -10.15 -15.83 -8.24
N ASN A 133 -9.96 -16.79 -9.15
CA ASN A 133 -10.51 -16.73 -10.49
C ASN A 133 -10.97 -18.13 -10.93
N PHE A 134 -12.00 -18.17 -11.78
CA PHE A 134 -12.61 -19.44 -12.24
C PHE A 134 -11.63 -20.38 -12.94
N SER A 135 -10.59 -19.83 -13.56
CA SER A 135 -9.56 -20.62 -14.25
C SER A 135 -8.48 -21.16 -13.30
N GLY A 136 -8.48 -20.75 -12.03
CA GLY A 136 -7.47 -21.11 -11.05
C GLY A 136 -6.05 -20.66 -11.41
N VAL A 137 -5.92 -19.65 -12.26
CA VAL A 137 -4.64 -19.11 -12.72
C VAL A 137 -3.96 -18.42 -11.55
N ALA A 138 -2.79 -18.94 -11.16
CA ALA A 138 -1.92 -18.35 -10.13
C ALA A 138 -2.65 -17.91 -8.84
N ASP A 139 -3.69 -18.64 -8.44
CA ASP A 139 -4.52 -18.31 -7.27
C ASP A 139 -3.66 -18.17 -6.01
N TYR A 140 -3.68 -16.98 -5.41
CA TYR A 140 -2.79 -16.59 -4.32
C TYR A 140 -2.91 -17.52 -3.10
N GLY A 141 -4.13 -17.97 -2.80
CA GLY A 141 -4.45 -18.90 -1.74
C GLY A 141 -3.82 -20.26 -1.94
N LYS A 142 -3.96 -20.83 -3.14
CA LYS A 142 -3.30 -22.09 -3.53
C LYS A 142 -1.78 -21.98 -3.54
N LEU A 143 -1.25 -20.79 -3.83
CA LEU A 143 0.17 -20.48 -3.77
C LEU A 143 0.68 -20.17 -2.34
N GLY A 144 -0.24 -20.16 -1.35
CA GLY A 144 0.05 -20.00 0.08
C GLY A 144 0.29 -18.56 0.52
N HIS A 145 -0.06 -17.58 -0.31
CA HIS A 145 -0.01 -16.18 0.08
C HIS A 145 -1.18 -15.79 0.99
N GLY A 146 -1.08 -14.64 1.64
CA GLY A 146 -2.17 -13.99 2.33
C GLY A 146 -2.37 -12.58 1.79
N GLU A 147 -3.57 -12.05 2.00
CA GLU A 147 -3.93 -10.67 1.68
C GLU A 147 -3.15 -9.70 2.57
N VAL A 148 -2.51 -8.71 1.93
CA VAL A 148 -1.69 -7.70 2.59
C VAL A 148 -1.81 -6.34 1.89
N VAL A 149 -1.32 -5.31 2.56
CA VAL A 149 -1.03 -4.00 1.97
C VAL A 149 0.49 -3.78 1.99
N GLY A 150 1.08 -3.63 0.81
CA GLY A 150 2.48 -3.23 0.64
C GLY A 150 2.63 -1.71 0.67
N MET A 151 3.70 -1.21 1.29
CA MET A 151 3.95 0.21 1.53
C MET A 151 5.45 0.53 1.55
N ASN A 152 5.80 1.80 1.33
CA ASN A 152 7.12 2.33 1.65
C ASN A 152 7.00 3.31 2.82
N ILE A 153 7.63 2.99 3.94
CA ILE A 153 7.49 3.73 5.20
C ILE A 153 8.85 4.23 5.65
N PRO A 154 8.99 5.52 6.02
CA PRO A 154 10.24 6.01 6.60
C PRO A 154 10.60 5.16 7.83
N GLN A 155 11.86 4.75 7.94
CA GLN A 155 12.31 3.82 8.98
C GLN A 155 11.95 4.31 10.40
N SER A 156 11.99 5.63 10.64
CA SER A 156 11.60 6.26 11.90
C SER A 156 10.10 6.12 12.23
N LYS A 157 9.27 5.79 11.24
CA LYS A 157 7.81 5.68 11.33
C LYS A 157 7.29 4.24 11.37
N ILE A 158 8.17 3.25 11.29
CA ILE A 158 7.78 1.83 11.38
C ILE A 158 7.09 1.51 12.71
N GLY A 159 7.53 2.12 13.81
CA GLY A 159 6.87 1.98 15.12
C GLY A 159 5.43 2.49 15.11
N ASP A 160 5.21 3.72 14.64
CA ASP A 160 3.89 4.34 14.56
C ASP A 160 2.93 3.51 13.68
N PHE A 161 3.40 3.00 12.54
CA PHE A 161 2.60 2.13 11.68
C PHE A 161 2.33 0.74 12.28
N SER A 162 3.25 0.23 13.11
CA SER A 162 3.03 -1.02 13.83
C SER A 162 1.95 -0.83 14.90
N GLU A 163 1.93 0.29 15.61
CA GLU A 163 0.83 0.61 16.54
C GLU A 163 -0.51 0.74 15.81
N LEU A 164 -0.53 1.42 14.65
CA LEU A 164 -1.71 1.50 13.79
C LEU A 164 -2.18 0.10 13.38
N TYR A 165 -1.28 -0.75 12.87
CA TYR A 165 -1.59 -2.13 12.49
C TYR A 165 -2.26 -2.91 13.61
N PHE A 166 -1.70 -2.87 14.83
CA PHE A 166 -2.29 -3.58 15.97
C PHE A 166 -3.61 -2.96 16.46
N SER A 167 -3.87 -1.69 16.17
CA SER A 167 -5.15 -1.04 16.46
C SER A 167 -6.30 -1.50 15.56
N LEU A 168 -5.99 -2.10 14.40
CA LEU A 168 -6.98 -2.58 13.43
C LEU A 168 -7.68 -3.88 13.87
N TYR A 169 -7.17 -4.55 14.91
CA TYR A 169 -7.81 -5.74 15.44
C TYR A 169 -9.06 -5.38 16.24
N ASN A 170 -10.03 -6.30 16.27
CA ASN A 170 -11.18 -6.15 17.15
C ASN A 170 -10.69 -6.05 18.61
N PRO A 171 -11.03 -4.98 19.34
CA PRO A 171 -10.47 -4.74 20.67
C PRO A 171 -10.92 -5.76 21.72
N LYS A 172 -12.03 -6.48 21.48
CA LYS A 172 -12.58 -7.48 22.39
C LYS A 172 -12.03 -8.87 22.11
N THR A 173 -12.03 -9.30 20.85
CA THR A 173 -11.62 -10.67 20.49
C THR A 173 -10.14 -10.77 20.17
N LYS A 174 -9.48 -9.65 19.84
CA LYS A 174 -8.11 -9.60 19.33
C LYS A 174 -7.94 -10.39 18.03
N ASP A 175 -9.02 -10.53 17.27
CA ASP A 175 -9.05 -11.12 15.94
C ASP A 175 -9.33 -10.05 14.87
N ARG A 176 -9.20 -10.44 13.60
CA ARG A 176 -9.63 -9.62 12.45
C ARG A 176 -11.10 -9.22 12.55
N VAL A 177 -11.42 -8.05 11.99
CA VAL A 177 -12.72 -7.40 12.16
C VAL A 177 -13.84 -8.15 11.44
N ASP A 178 -13.57 -8.69 10.25
CA ASP A 178 -14.52 -9.52 9.52
C ASP A 178 -14.45 -10.97 10.01
N PRO A 179 -15.51 -11.52 10.63
CA PRO A 179 -15.53 -12.91 11.08
C PRO A 179 -15.65 -13.94 9.94
N MET A 180 -15.99 -13.50 8.71
CA MET A 180 -16.11 -14.34 7.52
C MET A 180 -14.79 -14.57 6.81
N ASP A 181 -13.82 -13.67 6.99
CA ASP A 181 -12.44 -13.91 6.62
C ASP A 181 -12.00 -15.15 7.41
N ARG A 182 -11.82 -16.29 6.74
CA ARG A 182 -11.45 -17.57 7.36
C ARG A 182 -10.52 -18.33 6.44
N GLY A 183 -9.36 -18.72 6.94
CA GLY A 183 -8.34 -19.39 6.14
C GLY A 183 -6.98 -18.71 6.26
N ALA A 184 -5.96 -19.42 5.80
CA ALA A 184 -4.58 -18.93 5.82
C ALA A 184 -4.43 -17.64 4.99
N GLU A 185 -5.26 -17.45 3.97
CA GLU A 185 -5.31 -16.24 3.13
C GLU A 185 -5.50 -14.95 3.92
N TYR A 186 -6.17 -15.01 5.06
CA TYR A 186 -6.51 -13.86 5.89
C TYR A 186 -5.67 -13.75 7.17
N ARG A 187 -4.58 -14.52 7.23
CA ARG A 187 -3.74 -14.61 8.43
C ARG A 187 -3.10 -13.26 8.77
N SER A 188 -2.74 -13.10 10.02
CA SER A 188 -2.03 -11.95 10.54
C SER A 188 -0.56 -12.04 10.18
N LEU A 189 -0.05 -11.05 9.44
CA LEU A 189 1.35 -11.03 9.07
C LEU A 189 1.95 -9.63 8.86
N ILE A 190 3.27 -9.54 9.02
CA ILE A 190 4.11 -8.38 8.74
C ILE A 190 5.28 -8.86 7.89
N GLY A 191 5.60 -8.14 6.83
CA GLY A 191 6.79 -8.35 6.02
C GLY A 191 7.78 -7.24 6.25
N LEU A 192 8.99 -7.57 6.66
CA LEU A 192 10.06 -6.60 6.90
C LEU A 192 11.36 -7.12 6.27
N PRO A 193 12.21 -6.27 5.65
CA PRO A 193 13.45 -6.77 5.07
C PRO A 193 14.34 -7.44 6.13
N GLY A 194 14.74 -8.70 5.92
CA GLY A 194 15.46 -9.47 6.95
C GLY A 194 14.58 -9.98 8.11
N GLY A 195 13.28 -9.73 8.08
CA GLY A 195 12.28 -10.23 9.02
C GLY A 195 12.54 -9.76 10.44
N MET A 196 12.61 -10.70 11.38
CA MET A 196 12.90 -10.42 12.79
C MET A 196 14.32 -9.86 13.04
N LYS A 197 15.20 -9.84 12.03
CA LYS A 197 16.56 -9.30 12.14
C LYS A 197 16.68 -7.85 11.64
N HIS A 198 15.59 -7.26 11.17
CA HIS A 198 15.59 -5.87 10.72
C HIS A 198 15.91 -4.91 11.88
N THR A 199 16.58 -3.80 11.59
CA THR A 199 17.01 -2.81 12.59
C THR A 199 15.83 -2.24 13.38
N SER A 200 14.69 -2.01 12.72
CA SER A 200 13.45 -1.51 13.36
C SER A 200 12.54 -2.60 13.92
N TYR A 201 12.91 -3.89 13.86
CA TYR A 201 12.11 -4.97 14.44
C TYR A 201 11.76 -4.75 15.93
N PRO A 202 12.65 -4.22 16.80
CA PRO A 202 12.30 -3.95 18.19
C PRO A 202 11.11 -2.98 18.36
N LEU A 203 10.88 -2.07 17.41
CA LEU A 203 9.71 -1.18 17.43
C LEU A 203 8.41 -1.94 17.13
N VAL A 204 8.48 -2.90 16.20
CA VAL A 204 7.36 -3.80 15.87
C VAL A 204 7.03 -4.70 17.06
N GLU A 205 8.07 -5.25 17.71
CA GLU A 205 7.95 -6.10 18.90
C GLU A 205 7.32 -5.33 20.06
N SER A 206 7.79 -4.12 20.33
CA SER A 206 7.20 -3.25 21.36
C SER A 206 5.72 -2.96 21.11
N ALA A 207 5.33 -2.69 19.85
CA ALA A 207 3.93 -2.46 19.50
C ALA A 207 3.07 -3.72 19.68
N ALA A 208 3.60 -4.89 19.32
CA ALA A 208 2.95 -6.18 19.49
C ALA A 208 2.71 -6.52 20.96
N GLU A 209 3.73 -6.36 21.81
CA GLU A 209 3.66 -6.60 23.25
C GLU A 209 2.60 -5.72 23.91
N LYS A 210 2.60 -4.41 23.60
CA LYS A 210 1.60 -3.45 24.08
C LYS A 210 0.18 -3.85 23.67
N ALA A 211 0.01 -4.41 22.49
CA ALA A 211 -1.28 -4.83 21.97
C ALA A 211 -1.73 -6.23 22.46
N GLY A 212 -0.83 -7.02 23.04
CA GLY A 212 -1.06 -8.37 23.53
C GLY A 212 -0.90 -9.46 22.46
N PHE A 213 -0.03 -9.24 21.47
CA PHE A 213 0.25 -10.19 20.40
C PHE A 213 1.64 -10.83 20.54
N LYS A 214 1.75 -12.07 20.09
CA LYS A 214 3.03 -12.76 19.96
C LYS A 214 3.52 -12.71 18.52
N LEU A 215 4.74 -12.24 18.31
CA LEU A 215 5.40 -12.32 17.01
C LEU A 215 6.03 -13.70 16.82
N VAL A 216 5.88 -14.27 15.62
CA VAL A 216 6.43 -15.59 15.24
C VAL A 216 7.11 -15.46 13.89
N GLU A 217 8.28 -16.07 13.71
CA GLU A 217 8.95 -16.08 12.40
C GLU A 217 8.06 -16.77 11.34
N GLY A 218 7.76 -16.05 10.25
CA GLY A 218 7.01 -16.56 9.11
C GLY A 218 7.88 -17.48 8.24
N LYS A 219 7.35 -18.65 7.89
CA LYS A 219 8.09 -19.68 7.14
C LYS A 219 7.61 -19.87 5.71
N GLY A 220 6.52 -19.21 5.34
CA GLY A 220 5.87 -19.28 4.05
C GLY A 220 4.79 -20.34 4.02
N ASN A 221 3.61 -19.99 3.48
CA ASN A 221 2.41 -20.85 3.47
C ASN A 221 1.93 -21.19 4.89
N ASP A 222 2.15 -20.29 5.85
CA ASP A 222 1.80 -20.50 7.25
C ASP A 222 0.27 -20.58 7.44
N PRO A 223 -0.21 -21.32 8.45
CA PRO A 223 -1.64 -21.50 8.68
C PRO A 223 -2.32 -20.24 9.20
N ASP A 224 -3.66 -20.24 9.20
CA ASP A 224 -4.49 -19.16 9.76
C ASP A 224 -4.08 -18.82 11.21
N THR A 225 -4.19 -17.54 11.57
CA THR A 225 -3.90 -16.98 12.91
C THR A 225 -5.15 -16.70 13.73
N LEU A 226 -6.34 -16.88 13.16
CA LEU A 226 -7.62 -16.65 13.85
C LEU A 226 -7.68 -17.36 15.21
N GLY A 227 -7.97 -16.59 16.27
CA GLY A 227 -8.09 -17.06 17.64
C GLY A 227 -6.77 -17.41 18.33
N LYS A 228 -5.62 -17.05 17.76
CA LYS A 228 -4.29 -17.41 18.29
C LYS A 228 -3.49 -16.23 18.83
N GLN A 229 -3.89 -14.99 18.49
CA GLN A 229 -3.16 -13.77 18.85
C GLN A 229 -1.67 -13.83 18.50
N ILE A 230 -1.36 -14.44 17.35
CA ILE A 230 -0.02 -14.47 16.78
C ILE A 230 0.01 -13.66 15.49
N VAL A 231 1.15 -13.07 15.19
CA VAL A 231 1.43 -12.42 13.91
C VAL A 231 2.72 -12.99 13.34
N TYR A 232 2.69 -13.44 12.08
CA TYR A 232 3.89 -13.91 11.41
C TYR A 232 4.73 -12.75 10.92
N VAL A 233 6.02 -12.74 11.25
CA VAL A 233 7.00 -11.77 10.75
C VAL A 233 7.85 -12.44 9.70
N TYR A 234 7.65 -12.05 8.45
CA TYR A 234 8.33 -12.57 7.28
C TYR A 234 9.54 -11.72 6.92
N ASP A 235 10.60 -12.38 6.47
CA ASP A 235 11.68 -11.74 5.72
C ASP A 235 11.19 -11.40 4.32
N SER A 236 10.84 -10.12 4.09
CA SER A 236 10.23 -9.67 2.83
C SER A 236 11.17 -9.81 1.62
N THR A 237 12.48 -9.99 1.85
CA THR A 237 13.43 -10.30 0.76
C THR A 237 13.31 -11.74 0.25
N LYS A 238 12.71 -12.63 1.04
CA LYS A 238 12.45 -14.04 0.70
C LYS A 238 10.98 -14.30 0.38
N PHE A 239 10.09 -13.54 1.01
CA PHE A 239 8.65 -13.61 0.82
C PHE A 239 8.18 -12.24 0.29
N PRO A 240 8.41 -11.93 -0.99
CA PRO A 240 8.16 -10.60 -1.51
C PRO A 240 6.65 -10.29 -1.57
N PHE A 241 6.35 -9.00 -1.63
CA PHE A 241 5.02 -8.49 -1.94
C PHE A 241 4.73 -8.58 -3.43
N TYR A 242 3.52 -9.03 -3.77
CA TYR A 242 2.97 -9.05 -5.11
C TYR A 242 1.74 -8.15 -5.16
N GLN A 243 1.80 -7.06 -5.91
CA GLN A 243 0.64 -6.17 -6.10
C GLN A 243 -0.55 -6.96 -6.64
N GLY A 244 -1.71 -6.77 -6.03
CA GLY A 244 -2.98 -7.31 -6.51
C GLY A 244 -3.48 -6.57 -7.74
N GLU A 245 -4.53 -7.12 -8.35
CA GLU A 245 -5.19 -6.59 -9.52
C GLU A 245 -5.70 -5.15 -9.28
N VAL A 246 -5.76 -4.37 -10.35
CA VAL A 246 -6.15 -2.95 -10.29
C VAL A 246 -7.52 -2.76 -9.66
N TYR A 247 -8.46 -3.68 -9.90
CA TYR A 247 -9.83 -3.57 -9.37
C TYR A 247 -9.93 -3.80 -7.84
N HIS A 248 -8.88 -4.32 -7.19
CA HIS A 248 -8.81 -4.38 -5.73
C HIS A 248 -8.27 -3.10 -5.09
N GLN A 249 -7.64 -2.23 -5.86
CA GLN A 249 -6.98 -1.04 -5.33
C GLN A 249 -8.00 0.03 -4.98
N TYR A 250 -7.90 0.57 -3.77
CA TYR A 250 -8.76 1.62 -3.23
C TYR A 250 -10.25 1.27 -3.30
N HIS A 251 -10.55 -0.01 -3.08
CA HIS A 251 -11.90 -0.56 -3.08
C HIS A 251 -12.56 -0.39 -1.70
N ASN A 252 -13.89 -0.35 -1.67
CA ASN A 252 -14.64 -0.33 -0.41
C ASN A 252 -14.60 -1.72 0.26
N ASP A 253 -14.51 -1.80 1.58
CA ASP A 253 -14.80 -3.07 2.24
C ASP A 253 -16.31 -3.40 2.20
N PHE A 254 -16.67 -4.57 2.70
CA PHE A 254 -18.07 -4.99 2.85
C PHE A 254 -18.63 -4.80 4.28
N GLN A 255 -17.80 -4.34 5.21
CA GLN A 255 -18.14 -4.23 6.64
C GLN A 255 -18.57 -2.81 7.03
N SER A 256 -18.31 -1.82 6.18
CA SER A 256 -18.53 -0.41 6.46
C SER A 256 -19.30 0.29 5.33
N PRO A 257 -19.82 1.51 5.58
CA PRO A 257 -20.31 2.37 4.50
C PRO A 257 -19.19 2.63 3.48
N ALA A 258 -19.57 2.82 2.21
CA ALA A 258 -18.61 3.14 1.17
C ALA A 258 -17.70 4.33 1.56
N TYR A 259 -16.39 4.18 1.35
CA TYR A 259 -15.36 5.15 1.71
C TYR A 259 -15.41 6.46 0.90
N GLY A 260 -16.23 6.47 -0.15
CA GLY A 260 -16.53 7.65 -0.94
C GLY A 260 -15.64 7.80 -2.18
N LYS A 261 -16.13 8.62 -3.11
CA LYS A 261 -15.50 8.78 -4.43
C LYS A 261 -14.07 9.31 -4.38
N GLU A 262 -13.75 10.17 -3.41
CA GLU A 262 -12.40 10.70 -3.27
C GLU A 262 -11.38 9.57 -3.02
N TYR A 263 -11.73 8.61 -2.14
CA TYR A 263 -10.89 7.44 -1.90
C TYR A 263 -10.86 6.51 -3.12
N ASN A 264 -12.04 6.16 -3.68
CA ASN A 264 -12.09 5.23 -4.80
C ASN A 264 -11.35 5.75 -6.05
N ASN A 265 -11.33 7.07 -6.29
CA ASN A 265 -10.63 7.68 -7.41
C ASN A 265 -9.10 7.67 -7.25
N LEU A 266 -8.55 7.31 -6.08
CA LEU A 266 -7.10 7.14 -5.90
C LEU A 266 -6.53 6.04 -6.81
N VAL A 267 -7.36 5.10 -7.29
CA VAL A 267 -6.93 4.11 -8.28
C VAL A 267 -6.47 4.77 -9.58
N GLU A 268 -7.18 5.80 -10.05
CA GLU A 268 -6.83 6.53 -11.28
C GLU A 268 -5.52 7.29 -11.06
N VAL A 269 -5.41 8.02 -9.94
CA VAL A 269 -4.19 8.76 -9.55
C VAL A 269 -2.98 7.81 -9.48
N ALA A 270 -3.14 6.65 -8.84
CA ALA A 270 -2.04 5.70 -8.68
C ALA A 270 -1.63 5.02 -10.00
N LEU A 271 -2.57 4.80 -10.93
CA LEU A 271 -2.27 4.32 -12.28
C LEU A 271 -1.53 5.38 -13.10
N GLU A 272 -2.00 6.63 -13.06
CA GLU A 272 -1.39 7.75 -13.76
C GLU A 272 0.04 8.02 -13.28
N ASP A 273 0.27 7.93 -11.97
CA ASP A 273 1.60 8.06 -11.36
C ASP A 273 2.51 6.83 -11.61
N GLY A 274 1.96 5.73 -12.15
CA GLY A 274 2.67 4.46 -12.34
C GLY A 274 3.00 3.70 -11.04
N ARG A 275 2.36 4.08 -9.93
CA ARG A 275 2.54 3.45 -8.60
C ARG A 275 1.88 2.08 -8.54
N ILE A 276 0.81 1.87 -9.31
CA ILE A 276 0.20 0.56 -9.55
C ILE A 276 0.14 0.27 -11.05
N LYS A 277 0.08 -1.02 -11.40
CA LYS A 277 0.05 -1.47 -12.81
C LYS A 277 -0.78 -2.73 -13.00
N GLY A 278 -1.12 -3.05 -14.26
CA GLY A 278 -1.69 -4.34 -14.61
C GLY A 278 -0.76 -5.49 -14.22
N THR A 279 -1.33 -6.56 -13.65
CA THR A 279 -0.58 -7.68 -13.07
C THR A 279 -0.42 -8.87 -14.03
N GLY A 280 -1.14 -8.86 -15.15
CA GLY A 280 -1.23 -10.02 -16.05
C GLY A 280 -2.11 -11.15 -15.51
N CYS A 281 -2.80 -10.91 -14.40
CA CYS A 281 -3.85 -11.76 -13.87
C CYS A 281 -5.16 -11.56 -14.65
N PRO A 282 -6.11 -12.52 -14.56
CA PRO A 282 -7.42 -12.35 -15.15
C PRO A 282 -8.18 -11.18 -14.50
N ASP A 283 -8.41 -10.10 -15.25
CA ASP A 283 -9.11 -8.90 -14.77
C ASP A 283 -10.65 -9.00 -14.87
N ARG A 284 -11.20 -10.18 -15.22
CA ARG A 284 -12.64 -10.36 -15.46
C ARG A 284 -13.12 -11.69 -14.90
N TRP A 285 -14.19 -11.59 -14.11
CA TRP A 285 -15.01 -12.67 -13.58
C TRP A 285 -15.87 -13.29 -14.68
#